data_AF-A0A932W4Y1-F1
#
_entry.id   AF-A0A932W4Y1-F1
#
_cell.length_a   1.000
_cell.length_b   1.000
_cell.length_c   1.000
_cell.angle_alpha   90.00
_cell.angle_beta   90.00
_cell.angle_gamma   90.00
#
_symmetry.space_group_name_H-M   'P 1'
#
loop_
_entity.id
_entity.type
_entity.pdbx_description
1 polymer ?
#
loop_
_entity_poly.entity_id
_entity_poly.type
_entity_poly.pdbx_seq_one_letter_code
_entity_poly.pdbx_strand_id
1 'polypeptide(L)' 'MSSRMIIIVLFGLVILNVLALDRRGRRPESKIPTLGELLGYLAAKPVGRTFVLALWAWTGWHFFAR' A
#
# COMPACT_ATOMS: atom_id res chain seq x y z
N MET A 1 19.60 8.26 -17.13
CA MET A 1 19.26 7.56 -15.87
C MET A 1 19.01 6.09 -16.17
N SER A 2 19.63 5.18 -15.42
CA SER A 2 19.35 3.75 -15.56
C SER A 2 17.91 3.44 -15.15
N SER A 3 17.24 2.54 -15.86
CA SER A 3 15.85 2.11 -15.60
C SER A 3 15.62 1.73 -14.14
N ARG A 4 16.63 1.13 -13.49
CA ARG A 4 16.61 0.77 -12.06
C ARG A 4 16.47 1.98 -11.13
N MET A 5 17.16 3.10 -11.42
CA MET A 5 17.04 4.31 -10.60
C MET A 5 15.64 4.92 -10.70
N ILE A 6 15.05 4.91 -11.90
CA ILE A 6 13.70 5.43 -12.13
C ILE A 6 12.68 4.65 -11.29
N ILE A 7 12.79 3.31 -11.29
CA ILE A 7 11.91 2.44 -10.49
C ILE A 7 12.08 2.73 -8.98
N ILE A 8 13.31 2.84 -8.50
CA ILE A 8 13.59 3.12 -7.08
C ILE A 8 12.99 4.47 -6.66
N VAL A 9 13.17 5.52 -7.47
CA VAL A 9 12.64 6.86 -7.18
C VAL A 9 11.12 6.87 -7.19
N LEU A 10 10.49 6.23 -8.19
CA LEU A 10 9.03 6.11 -8.25
C LEU A 10 8.45 5.39 -7.03
N PHE A 11 9.01 4.23 -6.67
CA PHE A 11 8.57 3.51 -5.48
C PHE A 11 8.81 4.31 -4.20
N GLY A 12 9.96 4.99 -4.09
CA GLY A 12 10.25 5.88 -2.97
C GLY A 12 9.23 7.02 -2.84
N LEU A 13 8.86 7.66 -3.97
CA LEU A 13 7.84 8.70 -4.00
C LEU A 13 6.46 8.18 -3.59
N VAL A 14 6.08 6.98 -4.03
CA VAL A 14 4.81 6.35 -3.61
C VAL A 14 4.79 6.15 -2.10
N ILE A 15 5.85 5.58 -1.53
CA ILE A 15 5.96 5.37 -0.08
C ILE A 15 5.89 6.69 0.69
N LEU A 16 6.63 7.72 0.22
CA LEU A 16 6.62 9.04 0.84
C LEU A 16 5.23 9.69 0.80
N ASN A 17 4.50 9.56 -0.32
CA ASN A 17 3.14 10.07 -0.43
C ASN A 17 2.19 9.38 0.54
N VAL A 18 2.27 8.05 0.63
CA VAL A 18 1.47 7.25 1.57
C VAL A 18 1.72 7.69 3.02
N LEU A 19 2.99 7.86 3.40
CA LEU A 19 3.36 8.33 4.74
C LEU A 19 2.93 9.78 5.01
N ALA A 20 3.05 10.66 4.01
CA ALA A 20 2.63 12.04 4.13
C ALA A 20 1.10 12.17 4.30
N LEU A 21 0.33 11.34 3.57
CA LEU A 21 -1.12 11.25 3.71
C LEU A 21 -1.51 10.72 5.10
N ASP A 22 -0.87 9.66 5.60
CA ASP A 22 -1.13 9.16 6.95
C ASP A 22 -0.85 10.21 8.03
N ARG A 23 0.29 10.91 7.91
CA ARG A 23 0.67 11.96 8.86
C ARG A 23 -0.27 13.16 8.82
N ARG A 24 -0.86 13.47 7.66
CA ARG A 24 -1.92 14.49 7.52
C ARG A 24 -3.27 13.99 8.04
N GLY A 25 -3.60 12.72 7.84
CA GLY A 25 -4.83 12.08 8.33
C GLY A 25 -4.92 11.99 9.85
N ARG A 26 -3.77 11.85 10.55
CA ARG A 26 -3.72 11.87 12.02
C ARG A 26 -4.08 13.21 12.67
N ARG A 27 -4.33 14.28 11.90
CA ARG A 27 -4.74 15.57 12.45
C ARG A 27 -6.25 15.58 12.70
N PRO A 28 -6.73 16.06 13.86
CA PRO A 28 -8.13 15.95 14.27
C PRO A 28 -9.15 16.68 13.36
N GLU A 29 -8.70 17.62 12.53
CA GLU A 29 -9.55 18.31 11.53
C GLU A 29 -9.42 17.76 10.10
N SER A 30 -8.63 16.71 9.89
CA SER A 30 -8.35 16.20 8.55
C SER A 30 -9.48 15.31 8.04
N LYS A 31 -10.02 15.63 6.86
CA LYS A 31 -10.95 14.76 6.11
C LYS A 31 -10.26 13.60 5.39
N ILE A 32 -8.94 13.47 5.53
CA ILE A 32 -8.15 12.43 4.85
C ILE A 32 -8.15 11.19 5.73
N PRO A 33 -8.70 10.06 5.26
CA PRO A 33 -8.70 8.82 6.04
C PRO A 33 -7.27 8.35 6.31
N THR A 34 -7.04 7.88 7.53
CA THR A 34 -5.75 7.31 7.94
C THR A 34 -5.49 5.97 7.25
N LEU A 35 -4.24 5.50 7.23
CA LEU A 35 -3.94 4.18 6.67
C LEU A 35 -4.64 3.07 7.45
N GLY A 36 -4.80 3.22 8.77
CA GLY A 36 -5.52 2.27 9.59
C GLY A 36 -7.00 2.16 9.20
N GLU A 37 -7.67 3.28 8.92
CA GLU A 37 -9.06 3.29 8.47
C GLU A 37 -9.23 2.75 7.05
N LEU A 38 -8.30 3.09 6.15
CA LEU A 38 -8.29 2.55 4.79
C LEU A 38 -8.07 1.03 4.78
N LEU A 39 -7.13 0.53 5.58
CA LEU A 39 -6.87 -0.90 5.72
C LEU A 39 -8.02 -1.61 6.42
N GLY A 40 -8.61 -1.01 7.45
CA GLY A 40 -9.82 -1.53 8.10
C GLY A 40 -11.00 -1.61 7.12
N TYR A 41 -11.19 -0.59 6.29
CA TYR A 41 -12.21 -0.57 5.24
C TYR A 41 -11.96 -1.62 4.15
N LEU A 42 -10.72 -1.75 3.69
CA LEU A 42 -10.33 -2.78 2.72
C LEU A 42 -10.53 -4.18 3.32
N ALA A 43 -10.14 -4.40 4.57
CA ALA A 43 -10.32 -5.66 5.27
C ALA A 43 -11.81 -5.99 5.55
N ALA A 44 -12.66 -4.98 5.69
CA ALA A 44 -14.10 -5.16 5.82
C ALA A 44 -14.77 -5.57 4.50
N LYS A 45 -14.19 -5.18 3.36
CA LYS A 45 -14.74 -5.50 2.04
C LYS A 45 -14.24 -6.84 1.50
N PRO A 46 -15.11 -7.66 0.89
CA PRO A 46 -14.70 -8.92 0.24
C PRO A 46 -13.65 -8.66 -0.86
N VAL A 47 -13.77 -7.54 -1.59
CA VAL A 47 -12.78 -7.13 -2.60
C VAL A 47 -11.38 -6.95 -2.02
N GLY A 48 -11.26 -6.28 -0.86
CA GLY A 48 -9.95 -6.07 -0.24
C GLY A 48 -9.35 -7.38 0.29
N ARG A 49 -10.19 -8.28 0.82
CA ARG A 49 -9.75 -9.63 1.21
C ARG A 49 -9.25 -10.43 0.00
N THR A 50 -9.97 -10.42 -1.12
CA THR A 50 -9.53 -11.07 -2.36
C THR A 50 -8.20 -10.50 -2.83
N PHE A 51 -8.00 -9.18 -2.73
CA PHE A 51 -6.74 -8.55 -3.12
C PHE A 51 -5.57 -9.00 -2.24
N VAL A 52 -5.78 -9.08 -0.93
CA VAL A 52 -4.77 -9.58 0.02
C VAL A 52 -4.44 -11.05 -0.24
N LEU A 53 -5.46 -11.89 -0.47
CA LEU A 53 -5.27 -13.31 -0.79
C LEU A 53 -4.57 -13.50 -2.14
N ALA A 54 -4.92 -12.71 -3.16
CA ALA A 54 -4.27 -12.74 -4.46
C ALA A 54 -2.80 -12.30 -4.35
N LEU A 55 -2.52 -11.25 -3.57
CA LEU A 55 -1.16 -10.79 -3.32
C LEU A 55 -0.35 -11.87 -2.58
N TRP A 56 -0.94 -12.52 -1.58
CA TRP A 56 -0.32 -13.62 -0.85
C TRP A 56 -0.08 -14.85 -1.73
N ALA A 57 -1.05 -15.24 -2.55
CA ALA A 57 -0.90 -16.34 -3.50
C ALA A 57 0.17 -16.04 -4.55
N TRP A 58 0.23 -14.80 -5.04
CA TRP A 58 1.25 -14.33 -5.97
C TRP A 58 2.65 -14.36 -5.33
N THR A 59 2.82 -13.77 -4.15
CA THR A 59 4.13 -13.77 -3.46
C THR A 59 4.53 -15.18 -3.03
N GLY A 60 3.60 -15.98 -2.53
CA GLY A 60 3.80 -17.39 -2.22
C GLY A 60 4.30 -18.15 -3.43
N TRP A 61 3.58 -18.10 -4.56
CA TRP A 61 4.00 -18.75 -5.79
C TRP A 61 5.38 -18.25 -6.27
N HIS A 62 5.61 -16.94 -6.24
CA HIS A 62 6.82 -16.36 -6.79
C HIS A 62 8.07 -16.60 -5.93
N PHE A 63 7.92 -16.81 -4.62
CA PHE A 63 9.03 -17.06 -3.69
C PHE A 63 9.20 -18.54 -3.32
N PHE A 64 8.13 -19.34 -3.20
CA PHE A 64 8.21 -20.77 -2.88
C PHE A 64 8.47 -21.66 -4.11
N ALA A 65 8.18 -21.20 -5.33
CA ALA A 65 8.50 -21.96 -6.54
C ALA A 65 9.97 -21.79 -7.01
N ARG A 66 10.85 -21.27 -6.15
CA ARG A 66 12.31 -21.24 -6.34
C ARG A 66 12.99 -22.11 -5.31
#